data_AF-A0A9E0H5G4-F1
#
_entry.id   AF-A0A9E0H5G4-F1
#
_cell.length_a   1.000
_cell.length_b   1.000
_cell.length_c   1.000
_cell.angle_alpha   90.00
_cell.angle_beta   90.00
_cell.angle_gamma   90.00
#
_symmetry.space_group_name_H-M   'P 1'
#
loop_
_entity.id
_entity.type
_entity.pdbx_description
1 polymer ?
#
loop_
_entity_poly.entity_id
_entity_poly.type
_entity_poly.pdbx_seq_one_letter_code
_entity_poly.pdbx_strand_id
1 'polypeptide(L)'
;MPDLVSRQVTDAVTQTNVKVLAEAPAMAMGMLYQSTAQALANAAHNATAAQHNANLILQATTTQGVALLFGLTTSSTALGLVRTLKAK
;
A
#
# COMPACT_ATOMS: atom_id res chain seq x y z
N MET A 1 2.66 35.63 59.41
CA MET A 1 1.57 34.75 58.92
C MET A 1 2.05 34.25 57.57
N PRO A 2 2.08 32.94 57.30
CA PRO A 2 2.65 32.45 56.05
C PRO A 2 1.84 33.03 54.88
N ASP A 3 2.52 33.43 53.81
CA ASP A 3 1.92 33.98 52.59
C ASP A 3 1.04 32.91 51.92
N LEU A 4 -0.22 32.88 52.29
CA LEU A 4 -1.20 31.96 51.72
C LEU A 4 -1.62 32.48 50.34
N VAL A 5 -1.36 31.68 49.31
CA VAL A 5 -1.78 31.95 47.93
C VAL A 5 -3.30 32.14 47.88
N SER A 6 -3.75 33.16 47.15
CA SER A 6 -5.18 33.48 47.03
C SER A 6 -5.93 32.39 46.27
N ARG A 7 -7.18 32.09 46.67
CA ARG A 7 -7.99 31.00 46.10
C ARG A 7 -8.18 31.10 44.58
N GLN A 8 -8.27 32.31 44.05
CA GLN A 8 -8.41 32.57 42.61
C GLN A 8 -7.17 32.12 41.83
N VAL A 9 -5.98 32.29 42.41
CA VAL A 9 -4.72 31.83 41.81
C VAL A 9 -4.66 30.31 41.79
N THR A 10 -5.01 29.66 42.91
CA THR A 10 -5.06 28.20 42.98
C THR A 10 -6.05 27.60 41.98
N ASP A 11 -7.22 28.21 41.81
CA ASP A 11 -8.22 27.76 40.83
C ASP A 11 -7.75 27.95 39.39
N ALA A 12 -7.19 29.12 39.05
CA ALA A 12 -6.65 29.39 37.71
C ALA A 12 -5.53 28.40 37.32
N VAL A 13 -4.61 28.10 38.25
CA VAL A 13 -3.54 27.12 38.04
C VAL A 13 -4.12 25.71 37.91
N THR A 14 -5.12 25.35 38.73
CA THR A 14 -5.77 24.04 38.65
C THR A 14 -6.49 23.86 37.30
N GLN A 15 -7.27 24.84 36.86
CA GLN A 15 -7.96 24.81 35.58
C GLN A 15 -6.98 24.74 34.40
N THR A 16 -5.89 25.51 34.45
CA THR A 16 -4.85 25.47 33.41
C THR A 16 -4.20 24.08 33.34
N ASN A 17 -3.86 23.48 34.49
CA ASN A 17 -3.27 22.15 34.53
C ASN A 17 -4.23 21.07 33.99
N VAL A 18 -5.52 21.15 34.34
CA VAL A 18 -6.55 20.23 33.83
C VAL A 18 -6.75 20.42 32.32
N LYS A 19 -6.73 21.66 31.83
CA LYS A 19 -6.81 21.95 30.39
C LYS A 19 -5.63 21.35 29.63
N VAL A 20 -4.39 21.59 30.08
CA VAL A 20 -3.18 21.04 29.43
C VAL A 20 -3.23 19.51 29.39
N LEU A 21 -3.65 18.87 30.49
CA LEU A 21 -3.80 17.42 30.58
C LEU A 21 -4.83 16.88 29.57
N ALA A 22 -5.87 17.66 29.24
CA ALA A 22 -6.87 17.28 28.25
C ALA A 22 -6.42 17.56 26.81
N GLU A 23 -5.73 18.67 26.56
CA GLU A 23 -5.28 19.07 25.22
C GLU A 23 -4.12 18.20 24.71
N ALA A 24 -3.20 17.79 25.59
CA ALA A 24 -2.05 16.96 25.23
C ALA A 24 -2.45 15.62 24.55
N PRO A 25 -3.33 14.77 25.11
CA PRO A 25 -3.77 13.55 24.45
C PRO A 25 -4.61 13.84 23.20
N ALA A 26 -5.42 14.91 23.18
CA ALA A 26 -6.20 15.28 22.00
C ALA A 26 -5.30 15.62 20.79
N MET A 27 -4.23 16.39 21.01
CA MET A 27 -3.24 16.68 19.98
C MET A 27 -2.45 15.44 19.57
N ALA A 28 -1.98 14.63 20.53
CA ALA A 28 -1.26 13.40 20.24
C ALA A 28 -2.09 12.43 19.40
N MET A 29 -3.38 12.29 19.71
CA MET A 29 -4.32 11.46 18.95
C MET A 29 -4.61 12.04 17.56
N GLY A 30 -4.75 13.37 17.43
CA GLY A 30 -4.88 14.02 16.13
C GLY A 30 -3.70 13.75 15.22
N MET A 31 -2.47 13.86 15.75
CA MET A 31 -1.24 13.53 15.03
C MET A 31 -1.15 12.03 14.70
N LEU A 32 -1.54 11.16 15.64
CA LEU A 32 -1.55 9.72 15.42
C LEU A 32 -2.55 9.31 14.32
N TYR A 33 -3.73 9.91 14.28
CA TYR A 33 -4.69 9.67 13.21
C TYR A 33 -4.18 10.18 11.86
N GLN A 34 -3.56 11.36 11.83
CA GLN A 34 -2.95 11.88 10.61
C GLN A 34 -1.81 10.98 10.11
N SER A 35 -0.90 10.55 10.99
CA SER A 35 0.22 9.69 10.63
C SER A 35 -0.26 8.31 10.18
N THR A 36 -1.27 7.76 10.85
CA THR A 36 -1.86 6.46 10.49
C THR A 36 -2.59 6.55 9.15
N ALA A 37 -3.33 7.63 8.90
CA ALA A 37 -4.00 7.85 7.62
C ALA A 37 -2.99 7.98 6.46
N GLN A 38 -1.90 8.72 6.66
CA GLN A 38 -0.82 8.80 5.66
C GLN A 38 -0.16 7.44 5.41
N ALA A 39 0.17 6.71 6.47
CA ALA A 39 0.76 5.37 6.35
C ALA A 39 -0.19 4.40 5.61
N LEU A 40 -1.48 4.43 5.93
CA LEU A 40 -2.50 3.62 5.25
C LEU A 40 -2.67 4.00 3.78
N ALA A 41 -2.68 5.29 3.46
CA ALA A 41 -2.73 5.77 2.08
C ALA A 41 -1.52 5.29 1.28
N ASN A 42 -0.31 5.36 1.84
CA ASN A 42 0.90 4.83 1.22
C ASN A 42 0.85 3.32 1.04
N ALA A 43 0.36 2.58 2.05
CA ALA A 43 0.20 1.13 1.95
C ALA A 43 -0.81 0.75 0.85
N ALA A 44 -1.94 1.45 0.78
CA ALA A 44 -2.94 1.26 -0.27
C ALA A 44 -2.37 1.56 -1.67
N HIS A 45 -1.65 2.68 -1.82
CA HIS A 45 -0.98 3.04 -3.07
C HIS A 45 0.02 1.95 -3.50
N ASN A 46 0.87 1.49 -2.58
CA ASN A 46 1.85 0.43 -2.85
C ASN A 46 1.17 -0.89 -3.22
N ALA A 47 0.07 -1.25 -2.55
CA ALA A 47 -0.71 -2.44 -2.88
C ALA A 47 -1.30 -2.38 -4.29
N THR A 48 -1.90 -1.24 -4.67
CA THR A 48 -2.43 -1.04 -6.03
C THR A 48 -1.33 -1.06 -7.08
N ALA A 49 -0.17 -0.44 -6.81
CA ALA A 49 0.98 -0.49 -7.71
C ALA A 49 1.51 -1.91 -7.90
N ALA A 50 1.61 -2.70 -6.82
CA ALA A 50 2.01 -4.10 -6.88
C ALA A 50 1.00 -4.94 -7.68
N GLN A 51 -0.31 -4.74 -7.45
CA GLN A 51 -1.37 -5.40 -8.22
C GLN A 51 -1.32 -5.04 -9.71
N HIS A 52 -1.07 -3.78 -10.04
CA HIS A 52 -0.94 -3.33 -11.43
C HIS A 52 0.26 -4.00 -12.12
N ASN A 53 1.42 -4.01 -11.47
CA ASN A 53 2.61 -4.69 -11.99
C ASN A 53 2.38 -6.20 -12.17
N ALA A 54 1.71 -6.85 -11.22
CA ALA A 54 1.35 -8.27 -11.34
C ALA A 54 0.46 -8.53 -12.56
N ASN A 55 -0.55 -7.69 -12.80
CA ASN A 55 -1.41 -7.81 -13.98
C ASN A 55 -0.65 -7.65 -15.30
N LEU A 56 0.29 -6.70 -15.36
CA LEU A 56 1.16 -6.53 -16.53
C LEU A 56 2.05 -7.75 -16.76
N ILE A 57 2.64 -8.32 -15.70
CA ILE A 57 3.44 -9.55 -15.79
C ILE A 57 2.58 -10.71 -16.28
N LEU A 58 1.38 -10.87 -15.74
CA LEU A 58 0.44 -11.91 -16.18
C LEU A 58 0.11 -11.76 -17.66
N GLN A 59 -0.24 -10.56 -18.11
CA GLN A 59 -0.52 -10.30 -19.52
C GLN A 59 0.69 -10.59 -20.41
N ALA A 60 1.89 -10.09 -20.06
CA ALA A 60 3.11 -10.34 -20.82
C ALA A 60 3.49 -11.82 -20.88
N THR A 61 3.28 -12.55 -19.78
CA THR A 61 3.54 -14.00 -19.70
C THR A 61 2.55 -14.78 -20.55
N THR A 62 1.26 -14.44 -20.52
CA THR A 62 0.25 -15.05 -21.38
C THR A 62 0.55 -14.80 -22.85
N THR A 63 0.89 -13.56 -23.23
CA THR A 63 1.25 -13.23 -24.62
C THR A 63 2.47 -14.03 -25.09
N GLN A 64 3.53 -14.10 -24.27
CA GLN A 64 4.71 -14.90 -24.60
C GLN A 64 4.40 -16.39 -24.69
N GLY A 65 3.62 -16.93 -23.74
CA GLY A 65 3.19 -18.33 -23.77
C GLY A 65 2.41 -18.67 -25.03
N VAL A 66 1.47 -17.81 -25.44
CA VAL A 66 0.70 -17.96 -26.68
C VAL A 66 1.61 -17.91 -27.91
N ALA A 67 2.57 -16.97 -27.97
CA ALA A 67 3.52 -16.87 -29.06
C ALA A 67 4.38 -18.15 -29.20
N LEU A 68 4.86 -18.71 -28.08
CA LEU A 68 5.62 -19.96 -28.07
C LEU A 68 4.77 -21.15 -28.55
N LEU A 69 3.50 -21.25 -28.12
CA LEU A 69 2.56 -22.28 -28.58
C LEU A 69 2.34 -22.22 -30.10
N PHE A 70 2.10 -21.03 -30.65
CA PHE A 70 1.93 -20.87 -32.11
C PHE A 70 3.22 -21.16 -32.90
N GLY A 71 4.39 -20.78 -32.37
CA GLY A 71 5.67 -21.10 -32.98
C GLY A 71 5.97 -22.60 -33.02
N LEU A 72 5.68 -23.31 -31.93
CA LEU A 72 5.88 -24.76 -31.82
C LEU A 72 4.94 -25.54 -32.75
N THR A 73 3.66 -25.20 -32.77
CA THR A 73 2.67 -25.85 -33.66
C THR A 73 3.04 -25.67 -35.12
N THR A 74 3.41 -24.46 -35.54
CA THR A 74 3.85 -24.19 -36.91
C THR A 74 5.07 -25.02 -37.31
N SER A 75 6.09 -25.06 -36.45
CA SER A 75 7.32 -25.83 -36.70
C SER A 75 7.08 -27.33 -36.78
N SER A 76 6.24 -27.87 -35.89
CA SER A 76 5.91 -29.30 -35.87
C SER A 76 5.08 -29.73 -37.09
N THR A 77 4.10 -28.92 -37.51
CA THR A 77 3.35 -29.14 -38.75
C THR A 77 4.26 -29.07 -39.98
N ALA A 78 5.15 -28.08 -40.06
CA ALA A 78 6.12 -27.97 -41.14
C ALA A 78 7.02 -29.22 -41.23
N LEU A 79 7.53 -29.70 -40.10
CA LEU A 79 8.33 -30.92 -40.05
C LEU A 79 7.54 -32.18 -40.44
N GLY A 80 6.28 -32.27 -40.01
CA GLY A 80 5.37 -33.33 -40.41
C GLY A 80 5.16 -33.40 -41.92
N LEU A 81 4.92 -32.25 -42.56
CA LEU A 81 4.79 -32.13 -44.01
C LEU A 81 6.09 -32.54 -44.75
N VAL A 82 7.25 -32.08 -44.27
CA VAL A 82 8.54 -32.46 -44.87
C VAL A 82 8.76 -33.96 -44.80
N ARG A 83 8.36 -34.63 -43.72
CA ARG A 83 8.48 -36.09 -43.59
C ARG A 83 7.56 -36.84 -44.54
N THR A 84 6.31 -36.40 -44.71
CA THR A 84 5.38 -37.06 -45.65
C THR A 84 5.83 -36.89 -47.11
N LEU A 85 6.42 -35.75 -47.46
CA LEU A 85 7.00 -35.52 -48.78
C LEU A 85 8.21 -36.42 -49.07
N LYS A 86 9.08 -36.67 -48.08
CA LYS A 86 10.25 -37.57 -48.24
C LYS A 86 9.89 -39.06 -48.26
N ALA A 87 8.68 -39.44 -47.82
CA ALA A 87 8.22 -40.82 -47.76
C ALA A 87 7.53 -41.28 -49.08
N LYS A 88 7.34 -40.37 -50.03
CA LYS A 88 6.90 -40.65 -51.40
C LYS A 88 8.11 -40.65 -52.33
#